data_AF-A0A9P8DN44-F1
#
_entry.id   AF-A0A9P8DN44-F1
#
_cell.length_a   1.000
_cell.length_b   1.000
_cell.length_c   1.000
_cell.angle_alpha   90.00
_cell.angle_beta   90.00
_cell.angle_gamma   90.00
#
_symmetry.space_group_name_H-M   'P 1'
#
loop_
_entity.id
_entity.type
_entity.pdbx_description
1 polymer ?
#
loop_
_entity_poly.entity_id
_entity_poly.type
_entity_poly.pdbx_seq_one_letter_code
_entity_poly.pdbx_strand_id
1 'polypeptide(L)'
;MAFLLTREGNIVEGGLSGTTSVNGVDVTTAGASRTTIHFPYTDLAILAEGAYKIRVDVYKVAYDNPDSYDFQAHAKTSRVTVVNEPVPAVSAGSAERSIIRALQAAGVYIH
;
A
#
# COMPACT_ATOMS: atom_id res chain seq x y z
N MET A 1 4.00 -5.83 2.80
CA MET A 1 5.26 -5.50 2.10
C MET A 1 4.95 -5.22 0.63
N ALA A 2 5.51 -4.15 0.06
CA ALA A 2 5.27 -3.71 -1.31
C ALA A 2 6.47 -4.02 -2.21
N PHE A 3 6.18 -4.39 -3.46
CA PHE A 3 7.16 -4.69 -4.50
C PHE A 3 6.76 -4.02 -5.81
N LEU A 4 7.73 -3.45 -6.53
CA LEU A 4 7.53 -2.99 -7.89
C LEU A 4 7.69 -4.15 -8.86
N LEU A 5 6.72 -4.31 -9.76
CA LEU A 5 6.72 -5.35 -10.79
C LEU A 5 6.80 -4.74 -12.20
N THR A 6 7.58 -5.36 -13.07
CA THR A 6 7.53 -5.09 -14.52
C THR A 6 6.22 -5.61 -15.11
N ARG A 7 5.98 -5.32 -16.40
CA ARG A 7 4.82 -5.85 -17.15
C ARG A 7 4.78 -7.38 -17.17
N GLU A 8 5.95 -8.02 -17.21
CA GLU A 8 6.14 -9.47 -17.24
C GLU A 8 6.00 -10.10 -15.84
N GLY A 9 5.89 -9.26 -14.79
CA GLY A 9 5.73 -9.70 -13.41
C GLY A 9 7.03 -9.92 -12.64
N ASN A 10 8.17 -9.52 -13.21
CA ASN A 10 9.46 -9.59 -12.53
C ASN A 10 9.56 -8.50 -11.46
N ILE A 11 10.16 -8.83 -10.31
CA ILE A 11 10.43 -7.84 -9.26
C ILE A 11 11.56 -6.93 -9.73
N VAL A 12 11.36 -5.62 -9.61
CA VAL A 12 12.40 -4.61 -9.84
C VAL A 12 13.08 -4.34 -8.51
N GLU A 13 14.24 -4.96 -8.30
CA GLU A 13 15.05 -4.72 -7.11
C GLU A 13 15.46 -3.25 -7.01
N GLY A 14 15.28 -2.65 -5.83
CA GLY A 14 15.56 -1.22 -5.61
C GLY A 14 14.63 -0.26 -6.39
N GLY A 15 13.55 -0.74 -7.02
CA GLY A 15 12.64 0.09 -7.80
C GLY A 15 11.70 0.97 -6.97
N LEU A 16 11.50 0.62 -5.69
CA LEU A 16 10.74 1.40 -4.72
C LEU A 16 11.66 2.10 -3.73
N SER A 17 11.26 3.30 -3.32
CA SER A 17 11.86 4.07 -2.22
C SER A 17 10.79 4.45 -1.19
N GLY A 18 11.23 4.92 -0.02
CA GLY A 18 10.38 5.18 1.14
C GLY A 18 10.05 3.89 1.91
N THR A 19 8.90 3.86 2.56
CA THR A 19 8.49 2.73 3.41
C THR A 19 7.85 1.63 2.57
N THR A 20 8.56 0.51 2.38
CA THR A 20 8.06 -0.66 1.62
C THR A 20 7.37 -1.70 2.50
N SER A 21 7.42 -1.57 3.83
CA SER A 21 6.70 -2.43 4.77
C SER A 21 5.96 -1.60 5.80
N VAL A 22 4.67 -1.85 5.96
CA VAL A 22 3.79 -1.11 6.87
C VAL A 22 2.98 -2.08 7.72
N ASN A 23 2.62 -1.63 8.92
CA ASN A 23 1.67 -2.35 9.76
C ASN A 23 0.24 -2.07 9.29
N GLY A 24 -0.64 -3.06 9.46
CA GLY A 24 -2.06 -2.87 9.22
C GLY A 24 -2.68 -1.95 10.27
N VAL A 25 -3.54 -1.03 9.82
CA VAL A 25 -4.30 -0.11 10.67
C VAL A 25 -5.75 -0.56 10.66
N ASP A 26 -6.26 -0.90 11.84
CA ASP A 26 -7.68 -1.22 12.03
C ASP A 26 -8.50 0.07 12.01
N VAL A 27 -9.42 0.19 11.06
CA VAL A 27 -10.36 1.32 10.93
C VAL A 27 -11.81 0.84 11.00
N THR A 28 -12.03 -0.31 11.62
CA THR A 28 -13.35 -0.91 11.80
C THR A 28 -14.27 0.06 12.52
N THR A 29 -15.41 0.37 11.90
CA THR A 29 -16.42 1.23 12.53
C THR A 29 -17.11 0.50 13.68
N ALA A 30 -17.41 1.24 14.75
CA ALA A 30 -18.14 0.67 15.89
C ALA A 30 -19.48 0.06 15.44
N GLY A 31 -19.71 -1.21 15.78
CA GLY A 31 -20.89 -1.97 15.37
C GLY A 31 -20.80 -2.66 14.00
N ALA A 32 -19.66 -2.58 13.31
CA ALA A 32 -19.44 -3.33 12.07
C ALA A 32 -19.35 -4.84 12.34
N SER A 33 -19.93 -5.63 11.42
CA SER A 33 -19.86 -7.10 11.45
C SER A 33 -18.56 -7.67 10.87
N ARG A 34 -17.70 -6.81 10.31
CA ARG A 34 -16.44 -7.19 9.66
C ARG A 34 -15.33 -6.23 10.04
N THR A 35 -14.18 -6.79 10.39
CA THR A 35 -12.96 -6.03 10.61
C THR A 35 -12.42 -5.50 9.27
N THR A 36 -12.08 -4.22 9.23
CA THR A 36 -11.46 -3.56 8.07
C THR A 36 -10.07 -3.07 8.44
N ILE A 37 -9.06 -3.68 7.82
CA ILE A 37 -7.65 -3.32 8.02
C ILE A 37 -7.12 -2.69 6.73
N HIS A 38 -6.52 -1.52 6.86
CA HIS A 38 -5.83 -0.84 5.76
C HIS A 38 -4.32 -0.89 5.94
N PHE A 39 -3.59 -0.96 4.84
CA PHE A 39 -2.13 -0.91 4.81
C PHE A 39 -1.70 0.36 4.06
N PRO A 40 -1.61 1.51 4.76
CA PRO A 40 -1.36 2.79 4.11
C PRO A 40 0.14 2.97 3.79
N TYR A 41 0.45 3.12 2.50
CA TYR A 41 1.79 3.44 2.01
C TYR A 41 1.85 4.93 1.67
N THR A 42 2.24 5.77 2.64
CA THR A 42 2.11 7.25 2.54
C THR A 42 3.33 7.95 1.96
N ASP A 43 4.48 7.26 1.90
CA ASP A 43 5.77 7.79 1.45
C ASP A 43 6.42 6.92 0.36
N LEU A 44 5.63 6.05 -0.29
CA LEU A 44 6.11 5.12 -1.30
C LEU A 44 6.35 5.83 -2.64
N ALA A 45 7.56 5.71 -3.18
CA ALA A 45 7.94 6.31 -4.47
C ALA A 45 8.51 5.27 -5.43
N ILE A 46 8.31 5.49 -6.73
CA ILE A 46 8.93 4.72 -7.81
C ILE A 46 10.09 5.54 -8.37
N LEU A 47 11.27 4.94 -8.47
CA LEU A 47 12.52 5.68 -8.77
C LEU A 47 12.85 5.81 -10.26
N ALA A 48 12.20 5.05 -11.13
CA ALA A 48 12.52 5.00 -12.55
C ALA A 48 11.26 5.20 -13.42
N GLU A 49 11.44 5.87 -14.56
CA GLU A 49 10.42 5.98 -15.59
C GLU A 49 10.06 4.60 -16.15
N GLY A 50 8.78 4.40 -16.45
CA GLY A 50 8.30 3.15 -17.02
C GLY A 50 6.85 2.82 -16.69
N ALA A 51 6.45 1.61 -17.03
CA ALA A 51 5.12 1.08 -16.76
C ALA A 51 5.22 -0.13 -15.83
N TYR A 52 4.61 -0.01 -14.65
CA TYR A 52 4.76 -0.96 -13.56
C TYR A 52 3.42 -1.35 -12.95
N LYS A 53 3.46 -2.33 -12.04
CA LYS A 53 2.42 -2.56 -11.04
C LYS A 53 3.08 -2.64 -9.68
N ILE A 54 2.38 -2.25 -8.63
CA ILE A 54 2.81 -2.48 -7.25
C ILE A 54 2.07 -3.71 -6.74
N ARG A 55 2.82 -4.72 -6.26
CA ARG A 55 2.26 -5.86 -5.53
C ARG A 55 2.43 -5.61 -4.04
N VAL A 56 1.37 -5.82 -3.28
CA VAL A 56 1.41 -5.80 -1.81
C VAL A 56 1.15 -7.21 -1.31
N ASP A 57 2.11 -7.74 -0.56
CA ASP A 57 2.00 -9.02 0.13
C ASP A 57 1.66 -8.77 1.60
N VAL A 58 0.63 -9.45 2.10
CA VAL A 58 0.14 -9.36 3.47
C VAL A 58 0.62 -10.59 4.24
N TYR A 59 1.25 -10.34 5.37
CA TYR A 59 1.75 -11.36 6.27
C TYR A 59 1.08 -11.21 7.63
N LYS A 60 0.83 -12.34 8.29
CA LYS A 60 0.38 -12.40 9.68
C LYS A 60 1.53 -12.89 10.53
N VAL A 61 1.93 -12.10 11.52
CA VAL A 61 2.93 -12.51 12.51
C VAL A 61 2.23 -13.31 13.60
N ALA A 62 2.80 -14.45 13.97
CA ALA A 62 2.30 -15.25 15.08
C ALA A 62 2.67 -14.56 16.40
N TYR A 63 1.69 -14.31 17.28
CA TYR A 63 1.93 -13.60 18.55
C TYR A 63 2.86 -14.39 19.49
N ASP A 64 2.83 -15.71 19.40
CA ASP A 64 3.62 -16.66 20.17
C ASP A 64 5.00 -16.95 19.56
N ASN A 65 5.25 -16.54 18.31
CA ASN A 65 6.54 -16.67 17.66
C ASN A 65 6.82 -15.47 16.73
N PRO A 66 7.43 -14.39 17.24
CA PRO A 66 7.68 -13.16 16.48
C PRO A 66 8.66 -13.35 15.31
N ASP A 67 9.41 -14.45 15.27
CA ASP A 67 10.31 -14.79 14.17
C ASP A 67 9.60 -15.53 13.03
N SER A 68 8.34 -15.92 13.22
CA SER A 68 7.52 -16.56 12.19
C SER A 68 6.46 -15.62 11.62
N TYR A 69 6.37 -15.61 10.29
CA TYR A 69 5.34 -14.91 9.55
C TYR A 69 4.70 -15.84 8.53
N ASP A 70 3.37 -15.84 8.50
CA ASP A 70 2.60 -16.59 7.53
C ASP A 70 2.08 -15.65 6.44
N PHE A 71 2.39 -15.98 5.19
CA PHE A 71 1.78 -15.31 4.04
C PHE A 71 0.27 -15.53 4.03
N GLN A 72 -0.50 -14.45 3.93
CA GLN A 72 -1.97 -14.50 3.94
C GLN A 72 -2.54 -14.30 2.54
N ALA A 73 -2.12 -13.23 1.88
CA ALA A 73 -2.66 -12.82 0.59
C ALA A 73 -1.71 -11.84 -0.10
N HIS A 74 -1.93 -11.64 -1.40
CA HIS A 74 -1.34 -10.52 -2.10
C HIS A 74 -2.40 -9.79 -2.95
N ALA A 75 -2.16 -8.52 -3.22
CA ALA A 75 -2.93 -7.72 -4.16
C ALA A 75 -1.98 -7.00 -5.12
N LYS A 76 -2.47 -6.67 -6.32
CA LYS A 76 -1.71 -5.90 -7.31
C LYS A 76 -2.51 -4.67 -7.69
N THR A 77 -1.84 -3.53 -7.83
CA THR A 77 -2.45 -2.32 -8.37
C THR A 77 -2.83 -2.52 -9.86
N SER A 78 -3.66 -1.61 -10.36
CA SER A 78 -3.69 -1.29 -11.78
C SER A 78 -2.30 -0.83 -12.26
N ARG A 79 -2.12 -0.76 -13.59
CA ARG A 79 -0.86 -0.30 -14.18
C ARG A 79 -0.61 1.16 -13.77
N VAL A 80 0.59 1.42 -13.26
CA VAL A 80 1.12 2.74 -12.94
C VAL A 80 2.12 3.12 -14.03
N THR A 81 2.00 4.33 -14.56
CA THR A 81 2.97 4.88 -15.51
C THR A 81 3.71 6.03 -14.84
N VAL A 82 5.03 5.92 -14.82
CA VAL A 82 5.95 6.90 -14.25
C VAL A 82 6.68 7.55 -15.40
N VAL A 83 6.62 8.87 -15.44
CA VAL A 83 7.23 9.72 -16.48
C VAL A 83 8.01 10.84 -15.81
N ASN A 84 9.07 11.32 -16.47
CA ASN A 84 9.85 12.46 -16.00
C ASN A 84 9.38 13.74 -16.70
N GLU A 85 8.09 14.02 -16.57
CA GLU A 85 7.46 15.25 -17.03
C GLU A 85 6.41 15.71 -16.01
N PRO A 86 6.05 16.99 -15.98
CA PRO A 86 5.00 17.48 -15.10
C PRO A 86 3.66 16.79 -15.40
N VAL A 87 3.18 15.98 -14.46
CA VAL A 87 1.85 15.38 -14.51
C VAL A 87 0.89 16.21 -13.65
N PRO A 88 -0.34 16.50 -14.13
CA PRO A 88 -1.33 17.18 -13.31
C PRO A 88 -1.59 16.44 -11.99
N ALA A 89 -1.67 17.19 -10.89
CA ALA A 89 -2.04 16.63 -9.61
C ALA A 89 -3.46 16.04 -9.69
N VAL A 90 -3.59 14.74 -9.45
CA VAL A 90 -4.89 14.07 -9.35
C VAL A 90 -5.37 14.15 -7.92
N SER A 91 -6.55 14.72 -7.72
CA SER A 91 -7.19 14.72 -6.39
C SER A 91 -7.83 13.37 -6.11
N ALA A 92 -7.71 12.90 -4.87
CA ALA A 92 -8.38 11.68 -4.41
C ALA A 92 -9.90 11.76 -4.65
N GLY A 93 -10.49 10.68 -5.16
CA GLY A 93 -11.93 10.53 -5.35
C GLY A 93 -12.72 10.51 -4.04
N SER A 94 -14.06 10.52 -4.11
CA SER A 94 -14.90 10.54 -2.90
C SER A 94 -14.68 9.32 -1.99
N ALA A 95 -14.54 8.13 -2.58
CA ALA A 95 -14.26 6.89 -1.85
C ALA A 95 -12.88 6.94 -1.17
N GLU A 96 -11.85 7.38 -1.90
CA GLU A 96 -10.49 7.53 -1.37
C GLU A 96 -10.43 8.55 -0.24
N ARG A 97 -11.08 9.71 -0.38
CA ARG A 97 -11.19 10.72 0.68
C ARG A 97 -11.89 10.18 1.93
N SER A 98 -12.86 9.28 1.78
CA SER A 98 -13.51 8.64 2.92
C SER A 98 -12.53 7.73 3.68
N ILE A 99 -11.73 6.95 2.96
CA ILE A 99 -10.70 6.08 3.53
C ILE A 99 -9.60 6.91 4.20
N ILE A 100 -9.11 7.97 3.55
CA ILE A 100 -8.10 8.89 4.09
C ILE A 100 -8.57 9.47 5.42
N ARG A 101 -9.83 9.92 5.52
CA ARG A 101 -10.37 10.45 6.78
C ARG A 101 -10.47 9.40 7.88
N ALA A 102 -10.86 8.17 7.54
CA ALA A 102 -10.89 7.07 8.51
C ALA A 102 -9.49 6.75 9.05
N LEU A 103 -8.48 6.74 8.17
CA LEU A 103 -7.08 6.55 8.54
C LEU A 103 -6.54 7.70 9.40
N GLN A 104 -6.83 8.95 9.04
CA GLN A 104 -6.45 10.12 9.83
C GLN A 104 -7.10 10.11 11.22
N ALA A 105 -8.37 9.70 11.33
CA ALA A 105 -9.06 9.53 12.61
C ALA A 105 -8.43 8.42 13.47
N ALA A 106 -7.83 7.40 12.84
CA ALA A 106 -7.04 6.36 13.50
C ALA A 106 -5.58 6.77 13.80
N GLY A 107 -5.22 8.04 13.56
CA GLY A 107 -3.89 8.59 13.87
C GLY A 107 -2.85 8.44 12.77
N VAL A 108 -3.22 8.00 11.57
CA VAL A 108 -2.31 7.91 10.42
C VAL A 108 -2.10 9.28 9.80
N TYR A 109 -0.85 9.70 9.66
CA TYR A 109 -0.52 10.96 9.00
C TYR A 109 -0.48 10.78 7.47
N ILE A 110 -1.44 11.43 6.79
CA ILE A 110 -1.58 11.42 5.33
C ILE A 110 -1.71 12.87 4.88
N HIS A 111 -0.86 13.26 3.93
CA HIS A 111 -0.78 14.60 3.34
C HIS A 111 -1.86 14.86 2.28
#